data_AF-A0A509BW01-F1
#
_entry.id   AF-A0A509BW01-F1
#
_cell.length_a   1.000
_cell.length_b   1.000
_cell.length_c   1.000
_cell.angle_alpha   90.00
_cell.angle_beta   90.00
_cell.angle_gamma   90.00
#
_symmetry.space_group_name_H-M   'P 1'
#
loop_
_entity.id
_entity.type
_entity.pdbx_description
1 polymer ?
#
loop_
_entity_poly.entity_id
_entity_poly.type
_entity_poly.pdbx_seq_one_letter_code
_entity_poly.pdbx_strand_id
1 'polypeptide(L)' 'MSRRVATITLNPAYDLVGFCPEIERGEVNLGENHGSARGGQRH' A
#
# COMPACT_ATOMS: atom_id res chain seq x y z
N MET A 1 -24.05 -15.51 19.81
CA MET A 1 -23.02 -14.53 20.22
C MET A 1 -22.64 -13.68 19.01
N SER A 2 -22.86 -12.35 19.02
CA SER A 2 -22.45 -11.47 17.91
C SER A 2 -21.25 -10.62 18.32
N ARG A 3 -20.03 -11.15 18.16
CA ARG A 3 -18.83 -10.33 18.35
C ARG A 3 -18.61 -9.50 17.08
N ARG A 4 -18.87 -8.19 17.17
CA ARG A 4 -18.59 -7.22 16.10
C ARG A 4 -17.35 -6.41 16.49
N VAL A 5 -16.40 -6.30 15.57
CA VAL A 5 -15.18 -5.51 15.73
C VAL A 5 -15.23 -4.42 14.67
N ALA A 6 -15.03 -3.17 15.08
CA ALA A 6 -14.99 -2.02 14.18
C ALA A 6 -13.55 -1.50 14.08
N THR A 7 -13.18 -1.05 12.88
CA THR A 7 -11.91 -0.35 12.63
C THR A 7 -12.22 1.09 12.24
N ILE A 8 -11.46 2.04 12.77
CA ILE A 8 -11.53 3.45 12.39
C ILE A 8 -10.19 3.82 11.75
N THR A 9 -10.24 4.29 10.49
CA THR A 9 -9.07 4.74 9.75
C THR A 9 -9.12 6.26 9.66
N LEU A 10 -8.30 6.94 10.47
CA LEU A 10 -8.32 8.39 10.56
C LEU A 10 -7.67 9.08 9.35
N ASN A 11 -6.74 8.39 8.69
CA ASN A 11 -6.07 8.85 7.49
C ASN A 11 -6.03 7.73 6.46
N PRO A 12 -7.10 7.55 5.65
CA PRO A 12 -7.09 6.55 4.60
C PRO A 12 -6.06 6.90 3.53
N ALA A 13 -5.43 5.88 2.95
CA ALA A 13 -4.43 6.08 1.91
C ALA A 13 -4.67 5.12 0.74
N TYR A 14 -4.15 5.51 -0.41
CA TYR A 14 -3.93 4.60 -1.53
C TYR A 14 -2.46 4.26 -1.55
N ASP A 15 -2.16 2.98 -1.35
CA ASP A 15 -0.81 2.47 -1.40
C ASP A 15 -0.48 2.25 -2.87
N LEU A 16 0.54 2.93 -3.39
CA LEU A 16 1.07 2.68 -4.73
C LEU A 16 2.04 1.51 -4.64
N VAL A 17 1.82 0.49 -5.46
CA VAL A 17 2.66 -0.70 -5.48
C VAL A 17 3.39 -0.73 -6.80
N GLY A 18 4.72 -0.79 -6.73
CA GLY A 18 5.58 -1.00 -7.88
C GLY A 18 6.68 -1.99 -7.56
N PHE A 19 7.21 -2.63 -8.59
CA PHE A 19 8.32 -3.57 -8.46
C PHE A 19 9.54 -3.05 -9.22
N CYS A 20 10.70 -3.10 -8.57
CA CYS A 20 11.98 -2.79 -9.18
C CYS A 20 13.00 -3.77 -8.59
N PRO A 21 13.57 -4.69 -9.40
CA PRO A 21 14.42 -5.78 -8.89
C PRO A 21 15.72 -5.28 -8.26
N GLU A 22 16.21 -4.11 -8.66
CA GLU A 22 17.40 -3.47 -8.13
C GLU A 22 17.13 -1.97 -7.89
N ILE A 23 17.62 -1.45 -6.77
CA ILE A 23 17.48 -0.02 -6.42
C ILE A 23 18.87 0.59 -6.36
N GLU A 24 19.17 1.46 -7.32
CA GLU A 24 20.39 2.26 -7.33
C GLU A 24 20.13 3.62 -6.67
N ARG A 25 20.84 3.88 -5.56
CA ARG A 25 20.65 5.11 -4.77
C ARG A 25 21.36 6.29 -5.42
N GLY A 26 20.65 7.40 -5.53
CA GLY A 26 21.17 8.62 -6.17
C GLY A 26 20.79 8.73 -7.65
N GLU A 27 20.26 7.65 -8.22
CA GLU A 27 19.83 7.57 -9.63
C GLU A 27 18.32 7.41 -9.76
N VAL A 28 17.82 7.51 -10.99
CA VAL A 28 16.41 7.23 -11.32
C VAL A 28 16.21 5.72 -11.51
N ASN A 29 15.35 5.11 -10.69
CA ASN A 29 14.95 3.72 -10.87
C ASN A 29 13.60 3.64 -11.60
N LEU A 30 13.55 2.92 -12.71
CA LEU A 30 12.31 2.63 -13.44
C LEU A 30 11.68 1.35 -12.86
N GLY A 31 10.49 1.48 -12.28
CA GLY A 31 9.73 0.35 -11.72
C GLY A 31 8.52 -0.02 -12.56
N GLU A 32 8.10 -1.28 -12.49
CA GLU A 32 6.85 -1.74 -13.05
C GLU A 32 5.67 -1.35 -12.15
N ASN A 33 4.60 -0.83 -12.75
CA ASN A 33 3.38 -0.48 -12.02
C ASN A 33 2.58 -1.74 -11.71
N HIS A 34 2.41 -2.05 -10.42
CA HIS A 34 1.62 -3.18 -9.94
C HIS A 34 0.22 -2.78 -9.45
N GLY A 35 -0.16 -1.51 -9.65
CA GLY A 35 -1.46 -0.96 -9.29
C GLY A 35 -1.47 -0.29 -7.92
N SER A 36 -2.68 -0.06 -7.40
CA SER A 36 -2.89 0.59 -6.11
C SER A 36 -3.80 -0.22 -5.20
N ALA A 37 -3.50 -0.23 -3.91
CA ALA A 37 -4.27 -0.90 -2.87
C ALA A 37 -4.86 0.11 -1.87
N ARG A 38 -5.93 -0.28 -1.17
CA ARG A 38 -6.51 0.54 -0.10
C ARG A 38 -5.71 0.34 1.19
N GLY A 39 -4.84 1.30 1.48
CA GLY A 39 -4.06 1.34 2.72
C GLY A 39 -4.93 1.67 3.93
N GLY A 40 -4.57 1.13 5.09
CA GLY A 40 -5.24 1.42 6.36
C GLY A 40 -6.60 0.74 6.54
N GLN A 41 -6.94 -0.26 5.72
CA GLN A 41 -8.08 -1.16 5.95
C GLN A 41 -7.57 -2.50 6.50
N ARG A 42 -8.26 -3.08 7.49
CA ARG A 42 -8.06 -4.48 7.88
C ARG A 42 -9.02 -5.35 7.06
N HIS A 43 -8.56 -6.50 6.58
CA HIS A 43 -9.41 -7.53 5.98
C HIS A 43 -10.39 -8.11 7.01
#